data_AF-A0AAD7SHG4-F1
#
_entry.id   AF-A0AAD7SHG4-F1
#
_cell.length_a   1.000
_cell.length_b   1.000
_cell.length_c   1.000
_cell.angle_alpha   90.00
_cell.angle_beta   90.00
_cell.angle_gamma   90.00
#
_symmetry.space_group_name_H-M   'P 1'
#
loop_
_entity.id
_entity.type
_entity.pdbx_description
1 polymer ?
#
loop_
_entity_poly.entity_id
_entity_poly.type
_entity_poly.pdbx_seq_one_letter_code
_entity_poly.pdbx_strand_id
1 'polypeptide(L)'
;MRVDLSRQLQFPRKITITTLRPDIVVWSTTAKTVLLIKRTVPWEEGVEAAYERKRQKYSNLAAECMEAGWRFVIYPVEVGCRGFVSTSMTRLLRDMGMADAKLRKATKELSEEAEKGSFWLWLRRKDRKWGNN
;
A
#
# COMPACT_ATOMS: atom_id res chain seq x y z
N MET A 1 -8.94 15.02 -9.49
CA MET A 1 -8.26 13.78 -9.03
C MET A 1 -8.86 12.61 -9.82
N ARG A 2 -8.06 11.73 -10.44
CA ARG A 2 -8.57 10.55 -11.18
C ARG A 2 -8.11 9.28 -10.46
N VAL A 3 -9.01 8.32 -10.26
CA VAL A 3 -8.74 7.01 -9.63
C VAL A 3 -9.46 5.94 -10.48
N ASP A 4 -8.77 4.84 -10.80
CA ASP A 4 -9.35 3.70 -11.50
C ASP A 4 -9.61 2.57 -10.50
N LEU A 5 -10.88 2.34 -10.16
CA LEU A 5 -11.33 1.30 -9.23
C LEU A 5 -11.95 0.09 -9.94
N SER A 6 -12.19 0.17 -11.25
CA SER A 6 -12.95 -0.83 -12.00
C SER A 6 -12.10 -1.67 -12.95
N ARG A 7 -10.84 -1.27 -13.18
CA ARG A 7 -9.87 -2.04 -13.99
C ARG A 7 -8.59 -2.30 -13.22
N GLN A 8 -7.72 -3.12 -13.80
CA GLN A 8 -6.37 -3.30 -13.30
C GLN A 8 -5.67 -1.94 -13.24
N LEU A 9 -5.34 -1.48 -12.03
CA LEU A 9 -4.74 -0.17 -11.80
C LEU A 9 -3.47 0.00 -12.65
N GLN A 10 -3.54 0.89 -13.64
CA GLN A 10 -2.42 1.20 -14.53
C GLN A 10 -1.70 2.45 -14.05
N PHE A 11 -0.37 2.38 -13.96
CA PHE A 11 0.45 3.55 -13.69
C PHE A 11 0.31 4.56 -14.85
N PRO A 12 0.21 5.88 -14.58
CA PRO A 12 0.03 6.87 -15.64
C PRO A 12 1.20 6.86 -16.64
N ARG A 13 0.96 6.33 -17.85
CA ARG A 13 2.00 6.15 -18.90
C ARG A 13 2.68 7.45 -19.32
N LYS A 14 2.04 8.60 -19.10
CA LYS A 14 2.60 9.94 -19.34
C LYS A 14 3.70 10.36 -18.34
N ILE A 15 3.86 9.62 -17.25
CA ILE A 15 4.90 9.83 -16.25
C ILE A 15 6.05 8.86 -16.55
N THR A 16 5.77 7.56 -16.50
CA THR A 16 6.68 6.48 -16.90
C THR A 16 5.86 5.21 -17.19
N ILE A 17 6.48 4.22 -17.83
CA ILE A 17 5.91 2.90 -18.10
C ILE A 17 6.54 1.92 -17.12
N THR A 18 5.70 1.21 -16.35
CA THR A 18 6.18 0.23 -15.38
C THR A 18 5.31 -1.03 -15.38
N THR A 19 5.94 -2.16 -15.06
CA THR A 19 5.25 -3.43 -14.79
C THR A 19 4.87 -3.58 -13.31
N LEU A 20 5.34 -2.67 -12.45
CA LEU A 20 5.00 -2.68 -11.03
C LEU A 20 3.52 -2.38 -10.82
N ARG A 21 2.94 -3.07 -9.83
CA ARG A 21 1.51 -2.97 -9.47
C ARG A 21 1.36 -2.44 -8.04
N PRO A 22 1.46 -1.11 -7.85
CA PRO A 22 1.03 -0.48 -6.61
C PRO A 22 -0.45 -0.72 -6.36
N ASP A 23 -0.88 -0.61 -5.10
CA ASP A 23 -2.29 -0.86 -4.75
C ASP A 23 -3.13 0.39 -5.03
N ILE A 24 -2.56 1.58 -4.80
CA ILE A 24 -3.20 2.86 -5.12
C ILE A 24 -2.15 3.79 -5.72
N VAL A 25 -2.53 4.52 -6.77
CA VAL A 25 -1.74 5.60 -7.36
C VAL A 25 -2.61 6.84 -7.47
N VAL A 26 -2.12 7.94 -6.91
CA VAL A 26 -2.75 9.26 -6.96
C VAL A 26 -1.76 10.21 -7.61
N TRP A 27 -2.19 11.01 -8.58
CA TRP A 27 -1.30 11.98 -9.21
C TRP A 27 -2.00 13.29 -9.53
N SER A 28 -1.21 14.37 -9.55
CA SER A 28 -1.64 15.70 -9.96
C SER A 28 -0.71 16.20 -11.05
N THR A 29 -1.29 16.49 -12.23
CA THR A 29 -0.55 17.08 -13.35
C THR A 29 -0.08 18.49 -13.06
N THR A 30 -0.92 19.28 -12.39
CA THR A 30 -0.62 20.67 -12.05
C THR A 30 0.52 20.76 -11.06
N ALA A 31 0.48 19.92 -10.01
CA ALA A 31 1.54 19.88 -9.00
C ALA A 31 2.72 18.98 -9.39
N LYS A 32 2.70 18.38 -10.59
CA LYS A 32 3.71 17.41 -11.07
C LYS A 32 4.12 16.41 -9.98
N THR A 33 3.14 15.84 -9.27
CA THR A 33 3.38 14.94 -8.14
C THR A 33 2.63 13.64 -8.33
N VAL A 34 3.28 12.52 -8.02
CA VAL A 34 2.69 11.19 -7.91
C VAL A 34 2.89 10.64 -6.49
N LEU A 35 1.81 10.11 -5.92
CA LEU A 35 1.75 9.42 -4.64
C LEU A 35 1.43 7.95 -4.90
N LEU A 36 2.24 7.06 -4.38
CA LEU A 36 2.08 5.62 -4.51
C LEU A 36 1.84 5.01 -3.14
N ILE A 37 0.77 4.25 -2.97
CA ILE A 37 0.50 3.52 -1.74
C ILE A 37 0.65 2.03 -2.03
N LYS A 38 1.49 1.36 -1.23
CA LYS A 38 1.68 -0.08 -1.29
C LYS A 38 1.46 -0.71 0.06
N ARG A 39 0.46 -1.57 0.16
CA ARG A 39 0.13 -2.31 1.38
C ARG A 39 0.92 -3.62 1.46
N THR A 40 1.31 -3.98 2.68
CA THR A 40 1.82 -5.30 3.04
C THR A 40 1.15 -5.79 4.33
N VAL A 41 0.92 -7.09 4.46
CA VAL A 41 0.40 -7.73 5.67
C VAL A 41 1.46 -8.72 6.20
N PRO A 42 2.47 -8.25 6.95
CA PRO A 42 3.52 -9.11 7.48
C PRO A 42 3.12 -9.72 8.83
N TRP A 43 3.93 -10.64 9.33
CA TRP A 43 4.01 -10.87 10.77
C TRP A 43 4.59 -9.62 11.46
N GLU A 44 4.20 -9.34 12.69
CA GLU A 44 4.50 -8.07 13.37
C GLU A 44 6.01 -7.78 13.46
N GLU A 45 6.81 -8.78 13.79
CA GLU A 45 8.28 -8.66 13.83
C GLU A 45 8.90 -8.31 12.46
N GLY A 46 8.18 -8.58 11.36
CA GLY A 46 8.63 -8.32 10.00
C GLY A 46 8.20 -6.98 9.42
N VAL A 47 7.53 -6.11 10.18
CA VAL A 47 7.00 -4.82 9.69
C VAL A 47 8.10 -3.94 9.11
N GLU A 48 9.21 -3.73 9.84
CA GLU A 48 10.30 -2.85 9.39
C GLU A 48 11.00 -3.41 8.14
N ALA A 49 11.30 -4.70 8.13
CA ALA A 49 11.88 -5.37 6.96
C ALA A 49 10.94 -5.34 5.75
N ALA A 50 9.62 -5.42 5.95
CA ALA A 50 8.64 -5.26 4.90
C ALA A 50 8.64 -3.84 4.32
N TYR A 51 8.65 -2.83 5.19
CA TYR A 51 8.71 -1.42 4.81
C TYR A 51 9.92 -1.13 3.92
N GLU A 52 11.11 -1.49 4.38
CA GLU A 52 12.36 -1.18 3.68
C GLU A 52 12.45 -1.91 2.34
N ARG A 53 12.08 -3.20 2.30
CA ARG A 53 12.02 -3.97 1.05
C ARG A 53 11.05 -3.36 0.03
N LYS A 54 9.89 -2.85 0.45
CA LYS A 54 8.97 -2.16 -0.47
C LYS A 54 9.55 -0.83 -0.92
N ARG A 55 10.11 -0.04 -0.01
CA ARG A 55 10.77 1.22 -0.36
C ARG A 55 11.88 1.03 -1.40
N GLN A 56 12.74 0.04 -1.21
CA GLN A 56 13.80 -0.34 -2.14
C GLN A 56 13.24 -0.82 -3.49
N LYS A 57 12.21 -1.67 -3.49
CA LYS A 57 11.57 -2.17 -4.72
C LYS A 57 11.08 -1.07 -5.66
N TYR A 58 10.65 0.06 -5.13
CA TYR A 58 10.11 1.18 -5.91
C TYR A 58 11.12 2.32 -6.13
N SER A 59 12.38 2.16 -5.69
CA SER A 59 13.42 3.19 -5.82
C SER A 59 13.70 3.56 -7.28
N ASN A 60 13.85 2.58 -8.17
CA ASN A 60 14.07 2.81 -9.59
C ASN A 60 12.88 3.55 -10.23
N LEU A 61 11.64 3.16 -9.89
CA LEU A 61 10.45 3.85 -10.38
C LEU A 61 10.40 5.31 -9.89
N ALA A 62 10.83 5.55 -8.65
CA ALA A 62 10.93 6.90 -8.13
C ALA A 62 11.95 7.73 -8.92
N ALA A 63 13.12 7.16 -9.23
CA ALA A 63 14.14 7.81 -10.04
C ALA A 63 13.62 8.18 -11.44
N GLU A 64 13.01 7.23 -12.15
CA GLU A 64 12.41 7.48 -13.47
C GLU A 64 11.35 8.58 -13.44
N CYS A 65 10.50 8.61 -12.40
CA CYS A 65 9.51 9.68 -12.23
C CYS A 65 10.19 11.04 -12.01
N MET A 66 11.25 11.10 -11.20
CA MET A 66 12.01 12.32 -10.94
C MET A 66 12.73 12.83 -12.18
N GLU A 67 13.33 11.94 -12.97
CA GLU A 67 13.94 12.26 -14.26
C GLU A 67 12.92 12.81 -15.26
N ALA A 68 11.69 12.27 -15.25
CA ALA A 68 10.57 12.79 -16.04
C ALA A 68 10.00 14.14 -15.51
N GLY A 69 10.63 14.74 -14.49
CA GLY A 69 10.24 16.02 -13.90
C GLY A 69 9.04 15.93 -12.95
N TRP A 70 8.81 14.77 -12.34
CA TRP A 70 7.74 14.56 -11.35
C TRP A 70 8.30 14.33 -9.95
N ARG A 71 7.69 14.98 -8.96
CA ARG A 71 7.88 14.61 -7.56
C ARG A 71 7.23 13.26 -7.30
N PHE A 72 7.98 12.35 -6.67
CA PHE A 72 7.49 11.02 -6.31
C PHE A 72 7.46 10.85 -4.79
N VAL A 73 6.34 10.36 -4.27
CA VAL A 73 6.21 9.97 -2.85
C VAL A 73 5.65 8.56 -2.80
N ILE A 74 6.27 7.72 -1.98
CA ILE A 74 5.78 6.37 -1.71
C ILE A 74 5.40 6.22 -0.24
N TYR A 75 4.25 5.58 -0.02
CA TYR A 75 3.76 5.11 1.26
C TYR A 75 3.73 3.58 1.25
N PRO A 76 4.85 2.91 1.59
CA PRO A 76 4.78 1.54 2.07
C PRO A 76 4.03 1.55 3.39
N VAL A 77 2.95 0.77 3.48
CA VAL A 77 2.11 0.71 4.67
C VAL A 77 1.87 -0.73 5.09
N GLU A 78 1.98 -0.97 6.39
CA GLU A 78 1.94 -2.30 6.95
C GLU A 78 0.78 -2.42 7.94
N VAL A 79 0.07 -3.54 7.89
CA VAL A 79 -0.83 -3.97 8.96
C VAL A 79 -0.46 -5.40 9.30
N GLY A 80 0.01 -5.65 10.51
CA GLY A 80 0.37 -6.98 11.00
C GLY A 80 -0.82 -7.93 10.91
N CYS A 81 -0.55 -9.19 10.58
CA CYS A 81 -1.59 -10.19 10.40
C CYS A 81 -2.39 -10.50 11.69
N ARG A 82 -1.89 -10.10 12.87
CA ARG A 82 -2.59 -10.18 14.16
C ARG A 82 -3.17 -8.83 14.59
N GLY A 83 -3.47 -7.96 13.62
CA GLY A 83 -4.19 -6.71 13.86
C GLY A 83 -3.30 -5.52 14.25
N PHE A 84 -1.97 -5.65 14.28
CA PHE A 84 -1.10 -4.52 14.59
C PHE A 84 -1.09 -3.49 13.45
N VAL A 85 -1.58 -2.27 13.69
CA VAL A 85 -1.50 -1.20 12.70
C VAL A 85 -0.21 -0.42 12.89
N SER A 86 0.62 -0.40 11.85
CA SER A 86 1.93 0.27 11.91
C SER A 86 1.83 1.80 11.95
N THR A 87 2.92 2.43 12.35
CA THR A 87 3.09 3.89 12.30
C THR A 87 3.08 4.43 10.87
N SER A 88 3.51 3.65 9.87
CA SER A 88 3.47 4.03 8.45
C SER A 88 2.03 4.16 7.95
N MET A 89 1.14 3.25 8.35
CA MET A 89 -0.29 3.32 8.03
C MET A 89 -0.98 4.51 8.69
N THR A 90 -0.75 4.73 9.98
CA THR A 90 -1.34 5.88 10.69
C THR A 90 -0.82 7.21 10.13
N ARG A 91 0.46 7.30 9.74
CA ARG A 91 1.03 8.45 9.05
C ARG A 91 0.33 8.71 7.71
N LEU A 92 0.15 7.68 6.87
CA LEU A 92 -0.58 7.82 5.61
C LEU A 92 -1.97 8.44 5.83
N LEU A 93 -2.74 7.92 6.78
CA LEU A 93 -4.10 8.41 7.03
C LEU A 93 -4.12 9.86 7.51
N ARG A 94 -3.15 10.27 8.34
CA ARG A 94 -2.99 11.67 8.76
C ARG A 94 -2.59 12.58 7.61
N ASP A 95 -1.62 12.17 6.79
CA ASP A 95 -1.16 12.92 5.61
C ASP A 95 -2.30 13.09 4.59
N MET A 96 -3.25 12.14 4.55
CA MET A 96 -4.47 12.22 3.73
C MET A 96 -5.59 13.06 4.38
N GLY A 97 -5.33 13.71 5.52
CA GLY A 97 -6.24 14.65 6.17
C GLY A 97 -7.30 14.01 7.07
N MET A 98 -7.11 12.76 7.53
CA MET A 98 -8.06 12.15 8.48
C MET A 98 -7.97 12.79 9.87
N ALA A 99 -9.11 13.25 10.38
CA ALA A 99 -9.27 13.72 11.76
C ALA A 99 -9.14 12.56 12.77
N ASP A 100 -8.76 12.86 14.01
CA ASP A 100 -8.44 11.84 15.03
C ASP A 100 -9.56 10.83 15.30
N ALA A 101 -10.82 11.27 15.37
CA ALA A 101 -11.95 10.36 15.56
C ALA A 101 -12.10 9.34 14.41
N LYS A 102 -11.95 9.81 13.16
CA LYS A 102 -11.99 8.96 11.97
C LYS A 102 -10.76 8.06 11.88
N LEU A 103 -9.60 8.56 12.27
CA LEU A 103 -8.36 7.80 12.32
C LEU A 103 -8.46 6.62 13.29
N ARG A 104 -8.96 6.85 14.52
CA ARG A 104 -9.17 5.77 15.50
C ARG A 104 -10.09 4.68 14.96
N LYS A 105 -11.21 5.09 14.33
CA LYS A 105 -12.14 4.16 13.70
C LYS A 105 -11.48 3.36 12.57
N ALA A 106 -10.79 4.04 11.65
CA ALA A 106 -10.10 3.40 10.53
C ALA A 106 -8.99 2.42 11.00
N THR A 107 -8.21 2.79 12.01
CA THR A 107 -7.20 1.92 12.61
C THR A 107 -7.83 0.65 13.19
N LYS A 108 -8.97 0.77 13.89
CA LYS A 108 -9.70 -0.38 14.41
C LYS A 108 -10.21 -1.29 13.30
N GLU A 109 -10.82 -0.71 12.26
CA GLU A 109 -11.32 -1.48 11.10
C GLU A 109 -10.17 -2.19 10.36
N LEU A 110 -9.04 -1.52 10.15
CA LEU A 110 -7.85 -2.12 9.51
C LEU A 110 -7.30 -3.30 10.33
N SER A 111 -7.26 -3.15 11.66
CA SER A 111 -6.84 -4.20 12.59
C SER A 111 -7.74 -5.43 12.48
N GLU A 112 -9.05 -5.23 12.62
CA GLU A 112 -10.05 -6.31 12.56
C GLU A 112 -10.04 -7.03 11.20
N GLU A 113 -9.92 -6.30 10.09
CA GLU A 113 -9.88 -6.91 8.76
C GLU A 113 -8.61 -7.73 8.51
N ALA A 114 -7.46 -7.29 9.05
CA ALA A 114 -6.23 -8.07 8.98
C ALA A 114 -6.35 -9.39 9.75
N GLU A 115 -6.93 -9.36 10.96
CA GLU A 115 -7.18 -10.54 11.79
C GLU A 115 -8.18 -11.50 11.16
N LYS A 116 -9.31 -11.00 10.65
CA LYS A 116 -10.31 -11.82 9.95
C LYS A 116 -9.69 -12.52 8.75
N GLY A 117 -8.92 -11.78 7.95
CA GLY A 117 -8.24 -12.32 6.77
C GLY A 117 -7.23 -13.40 7.14
N SER A 118 -6.37 -13.14 8.14
CA SER A 118 -5.34 -14.11 8.58
C SER A 118 -5.96 -15.34 9.24
N PHE A 119 -7.02 -15.18 10.04
CA PHE A 119 -7.76 -16.26 10.65
C PHE A 119 -8.44 -17.15 9.60
N TRP A 120 -9.05 -16.54 8.58
CA TRP A 120 -9.64 -17.28 7.47
C TRP A 120 -8.59 -18.12 6.72
N LEU A 121 -7.41 -17.54 6.44
CA LEU A 121 -6.29 -18.28 5.85
C LEU A 121 -5.85 -19.44 6.74
N TRP A 122 -5.76 -19.21 8.05
CA TRP A 122 -5.41 -20.24 9.02
C TRP A 122 -6.40 -21.40 9.04
N LEU A 123 -7.71 -21.11 9.05
CA LEU A 123 -8.75 -22.15 9.02
C LEU A 123 -8.62 -23.04 7.77
N ARG A 124 -8.26 -22.44 6.64
CA ARG A 124 -8.11 -23.15 5.37
C ARG A 124 -6.74 -23.78 5.16
N ARG A 125 -5.78 -23.65 6.06
CA ARG A 125 -4.37 -24.08 5.84
C ARG A 125 -4.17 -25.54 5.40
N LYS A 126 -5.16 -26.42 5.61
CA LYS A 126 -5.13 -27.84 5.21
C LYS A 126 -5.92 -28.14 3.92
N ASP A 127 -6.53 -27.13 3.28
CA ASP A 127 -7.29 -27.33 2.05
C ASP A 127 -6.37 -27.80 0.92
N ARG A 128 -6.71 -28.92 0.29
CA ARG A 128 -5.92 -29.51 -0.82
C ARG A 128 -5.94 -28.66 -2.10
N LYS A 129 -6.68 -27.55 -2.11
CA LYS A 129 -6.79 -26.61 -3.25
C LYS A 129 -5.72 -25.52 -3.23
N TRP A 130 -4.95 -25.38 -2.14
CA TRP A 130 -3.80 -24.47 -2.12
C TRP A 130 -2.72 -25.00 -3.07
N GLY A 131 -2.40 -24.24 -4.14
CA GLY A 131 -1.25 -24.54 -5.01
C GLY A 131 -1.49 -25.50 -6.17
N ASN A 132 -2.72 -26.02 -6.37
CA ASN A 132 -3.08 -26.67 -7.64
C ASN A 132 -3.50 -25.60 -8.65
N ASN A 133 -2.52 -24.99 -9.30
CA ASN A 133 -2.69 -24.18 -10.51
C ASN A 133 -1.99 -24.89 -11.68
#